data_AF-A0A7X9F440-F1
#
_entry.id   AF-A0A7X9F440-F1
#
_cell.length_a   1.000
_cell.length_b   1.000
_cell.length_c   1.000
_cell.angle_alpha   90.00
_cell.angle_beta   90.00
_cell.angle_gamma   90.00
#
_symmetry.space_group_name_H-M   'P 1'
#
loop_
_entity.id
_entity.type
_entity.pdbx_description
1 polymer ?
#
loop_
_entity_poly.entity_id
_entity_poly.type
_entity_poly.pdbx_seq_one_letter_code
_entity_poly.pdbx_strand_id
1 'polypeptide(L)'
;MSFRVELLKSVILISALTASCTRGPDNSAAGTIFTLLNPDITNISFINKIDYTEEFNTYTYRNFYNGAGVGLADLNNDGLIDIYFCSNQTGNKLYLNKGDFKFEDITEKAGVGCLGSWSTGVTIADVNGDGWNDIYVCKSGVSGGQGRSNELFINHGNLTFTDEAKEYGLDNFGLSNHASFFDYDRDGDLDCYLLNNSYRSVTGFDMIPGQREIPDSLGGNKLFRNDNGHFVDVTKESGIYSSKIGFGLGVNVADINRDGWPDIYISNDFFERDYLYINDRDGTFTESLEDCMTEISQGAMGADVADLNNDTWPEIYATEMTAEDNARQKT
;
A
#
# COMPACT_ATOMS: atom_id res chain seq x y z
N MET A 1 -84.10 6.22 17.17
CA MET A 1 -83.24 6.04 15.98
C MET A 1 -82.14 7.12 15.93
N SER A 2 -81.46 7.40 17.06
CA SER A 2 -80.50 8.53 17.14
C SER A 2 -79.26 8.27 18.02
N PHE A 3 -79.04 7.04 18.48
CA PHE A 3 -77.87 6.70 19.34
C PHE A 3 -76.86 5.75 18.68
N ARG A 4 -77.15 5.23 17.47
CA ARG A 4 -76.26 4.30 16.75
C ARG A 4 -75.33 4.98 15.74
N VAL A 5 -75.49 6.28 15.49
CA VAL A 5 -74.73 6.99 14.44
C VAL A 5 -73.52 7.74 15.00
N GLU A 6 -73.50 8.10 16.29
CA GLU A 6 -72.33 8.77 16.89
C GLU A 6 -71.23 7.80 17.33
N LEU A 7 -71.57 6.57 17.77
CA LEU A 7 -70.55 5.59 18.14
C LEU A 7 -69.73 5.12 16.93
N LEU A 8 -70.33 5.08 15.73
CA LEU A 8 -69.63 4.69 14.50
C LEU A 8 -68.65 5.79 14.02
N LYS A 9 -68.94 7.07 14.28
CA LYS A 9 -68.04 8.17 13.89
C LYS A 9 -66.79 8.24 14.79
N SER A 10 -66.91 7.90 16.07
CA SER A 10 -65.76 7.87 16.98
C SER A 10 -64.86 6.64 16.78
N VAL A 11 -65.40 5.50 16.35
CA VAL A 11 -64.59 4.30 16.06
C VAL A 11 -63.84 4.43 14.73
N ILE A 12 -64.40 5.12 13.74
CA ILE A 12 -63.73 5.37 12.44
C ILE A 12 -62.62 6.43 12.56
N LEU A 13 -62.73 7.40 13.48
CA LEU A 13 -61.68 8.39 13.70
C LEU A 13 -60.48 7.83 14.48
N ILE A 14 -60.67 6.80 15.32
CA ILE A 14 -59.58 6.15 16.06
C ILE A 14 -58.86 5.09 15.21
N SER A 15 -59.53 4.49 14.22
CA SER A 15 -58.90 3.54 13.28
C SER A 15 -58.15 4.22 12.12
N ALA A 16 -58.39 5.52 11.88
CA ALA A 16 -57.60 6.32 10.94
C ALA A 16 -56.27 6.84 11.53
N LEU A 17 -56.10 6.78 12.86
CA LEU A 17 -54.88 7.22 13.56
C LEU A 17 -53.85 6.10 13.79
N THR A 18 -54.19 4.84 13.52
CA THR A 18 -53.25 3.71 13.65
C THR A 18 -52.70 3.20 12.30
N ALA A 19 -53.16 3.76 11.17
CA ALA A 19 -52.72 3.35 9.84
C ALA A 19 -51.60 4.22 9.24
N SER A 20 -51.08 5.21 9.98
CA SER A 20 -50.02 6.11 9.48
C SER A 20 -48.62 5.82 10.07
N CYS A 21 -48.40 4.60 10.54
CA CYS A 21 -47.07 4.11 10.92
C CYS A 21 -46.68 2.89 10.08
N THR A 22 -46.87 2.93 8.76
CA THR A 22 -45.94 2.20 7.90
C THR A 22 -44.63 2.95 7.97
N ARG A 23 -43.63 2.39 8.67
CA ARG A 23 -42.23 2.76 8.46
C ARG A 23 -42.01 2.70 6.95
N GLY A 24 -41.90 3.85 6.30
CA GLY A 24 -41.28 3.93 4.99
C GLY A 24 -39.87 3.33 5.10
N PRO A 25 -39.25 2.91 3.98
CA PRO A 25 -37.85 2.51 4.01
C PRO A 25 -37.08 3.60 4.74
N ASP A 26 -36.28 3.21 5.74
CA ASP A 26 -35.44 4.12 6.51
C ASP A 26 -34.64 4.97 5.53
N ASN A 27 -35.05 6.23 5.35
CA ASN A 27 -34.29 7.24 4.63
C ASN A 27 -33.13 7.75 5.51
N SER A 28 -32.35 6.82 6.07
CA SER A 28 -31.05 7.12 6.68
C SER A 28 -29.95 7.31 5.63
N ALA A 29 -30.26 7.13 4.35
CA ALA A 29 -29.34 7.36 3.21
C ALA A 29 -29.28 8.81 2.72
N ALA A 30 -29.82 9.79 3.46
CA ALA A 30 -29.59 11.19 3.17
C ALA A 30 -28.24 11.62 3.75
N GLY A 31 -27.14 11.28 3.08
CA GLY A 31 -25.82 11.82 3.44
C GLY A 31 -24.57 11.05 3.01
N THR A 32 -24.68 9.83 2.46
CA THR A 32 -23.49 9.06 2.05
C THR A 32 -23.16 9.27 0.57
N ILE A 33 -21.92 9.63 0.27
CA ILE A 33 -21.39 9.70 -1.11
C ILE A 33 -20.86 8.34 -1.61
N PHE A 34 -20.84 7.32 -0.74
CA PHE A 34 -20.44 5.95 -1.06
C PHE A 34 -21.57 4.97 -0.76
N THR A 35 -21.64 3.90 -1.56
CA THR A 35 -22.58 2.79 -1.38
C THR A 35 -21.80 1.52 -1.10
N LEU A 36 -22.11 0.86 0.02
CA LEU A 36 -21.54 -0.46 0.32
C LEU A 36 -22.13 -1.51 -0.64
N LEU A 37 -21.28 -2.20 -1.39
CA LEU A 37 -21.67 -3.32 -2.23
C LEU A 37 -21.39 -4.65 -1.51
N ASN A 38 -22.36 -5.55 -1.51
CA ASN A 38 -22.24 -6.85 -0.87
C ASN A 38 -21.40 -7.82 -1.74
N PRO A 39 -20.56 -8.69 -1.15
CA PRO A 39 -19.92 -9.81 -1.85
C PRO A 39 -20.84 -10.63 -2.77
N ASP A 40 -22.12 -10.80 -2.44
CA ASP A 40 -23.11 -11.49 -3.30
C ASP A 40 -23.40 -10.74 -4.61
N ILE A 41 -23.05 -9.46 -4.67
CA ILE A 41 -23.16 -8.61 -5.87
C ILE A 41 -21.82 -8.57 -6.61
N THR A 42 -20.73 -8.35 -5.87
CA THR A 42 -19.41 -8.11 -6.47
C THR A 42 -18.63 -9.39 -6.79
N ASN A 43 -19.00 -10.50 -6.16
CA ASN A 43 -18.24 -11.75 -6.09
C ASN A 43 -16.84 -11.61 -5.45
N ILE A 44 -16.57 -10.52 -4.72
CA ILE A 44 -15.33 -10.36 -3.96
C ILE A 44 -15.57 -10.83 -2.53
N SER A 45 -14.92 -11.94 -2.15
CA SER A 45 -15.03 -12.55 -0.82
C SER A 45 -13.68 -12.62 -0.07
N PHE A 46 -12.63 -12.03 -0.65
CA PHE A 46 -11.30 -12.03 -0.07
C PHE A 46 -11.25 -11.35 1.30
N ILE A 47 -10.51 -11.96 2.22
CA ILE A 47 -10.21 -11.42 3.55
C ILE A 47 -8.73 -11.73 3.81
N ASN A 48 -7.93 -10.69 4.11
CA ASN A 48 -6.58 -10.89 4.64
C ASN A 48 -6.67 -11.35 6.11
N LYS A 49 -6.92 -12.64 6.31
CA LYS A 49 -7.06 -13.22 7.64
C LYS A 49 -5.67 -13.53 8.20
N ILE A 50 -5.40 -13.03 9.40
CA ILE A 50 -4.15 -13.28 10.13
C ILE A 50 -4.50 -14.08 11.38
N ASP A 51 -3.95 -15.29 11.49
CA ASP A 51 -4.14 -16.16 12.64
C ASP A 51 -2.94 -16.02 13.60
N TYR A 52 -3.25 -15.69 14.87
CA TYR A 52 -2.29 -15.58 15.96
C TYR A 52 -2.00 -16.94 16.58
N THR A 53 -0.73 -17.25 16.85
CA THR A 53 -0.33 -18.38 17.70
C THR A 53 0.74 -17.96 18.73
N GLU A 54 1.01 -18.80 19.73
CA GLU A 54 2.11 -18.53 20.69
C GLU A 54 3.48 -18.50 19.99
N GLU A 55 3.64 -19.28 18.92
CA GLU A 55 4.86 -19.34 18.10
C GLU A 55 4.96 -18.18 17.11
N PHE A 56 3.83 -17.72 16.56
CA PHE A 56 3.80 -16.67 15.55
C PHE A 56 2.84 -15.53 15.91
N ASN A 57 3.43 -14.42 16.35
CA ASN A 57 2.74 -13.23 16.84
C ASN A 57 3.63 -11.99 16.77
N THR A 58 3.11 -10.86 17.24
CA THR A 58 3.80 -9.55 17.27
C THR A 58 5.14 -9.53 18.00
N TYR A 59 5.38 -10.44 18.95
CA TYR A 59 6.66 -10.51 19.67
C TYR A 59 7.72 -11.30 18.90
N THR A 60 7.31 -12.29 18.10
CA THR A 60 8.23 -13.06 17.24
C THR A 60 8.39 -12.45 15.85
N TYR A 61 7.43 -11.62 15.43
CA TYR A 61 7.48 -10.83 14.21
C TYR A 61 6.82 -9.47 14.42
N ARG A 62 7.62 -8.41 14.51
CA ARG A 62 7.17 -7.04 14.80
C ARG A 62 6.06 -6.55 13.87
N ASN A 63 6.19 -6.83 12.57
CA ASN A 63 5.32 -6.29 11.52
C ASN A 63 4.06 -7.16 11.29
N PHE A 64 3.65 -7.95 12.29
CA PHE A 64 2.54 -8.92 12.17
C PHE A 64 1.21 -8.27 11.77
N TYR A 65 0.97 -7.01 12.14
CA TYR A 65 -0.26 -6.27 11.81
C TYR A 65 -0.04 -5.09 10.86
N ASN A 66 1.06 -5.06 10.10
CA ASN A 66 1.33 -3.99 9.13
C ASN A 66 0.40 -4.04 7.89
N GLY A 67 -0.43 -5.07 7.77
CA GLY A 67 -1.39 -5.22 6.68
C GLY A 67 -0.75 -5.72 5.38
N ALA A 68 -1.55 -5.70 4.32
CA ALA A 68 -1.17 -6.14 2.99
C ALA A 68 -1.75 -5.18 1.94
N GLY A 69 -1.06 -5.04 0.82
CA GLY A 69 -1.40 -4.11 -0.26
C GLY A 69 -2.52 -4.58 -1.17
N VAL A 70 -3.05 -3.63 -1.94
CA VAL A 70 -3.97 -3.85 -3.06
C VAL A 70 -3.41 -3.15 -4.29
N GLY A 71 -3.38 -3.84 -5.42
CA GLY A 71 -3.00 -3.31 -6.72
C GLY A 71 -4.22 -3.22 -7.62
N LEU A 72 -4.32 -2.15 -8.41
CA LEU A 72 -5.43 -1.88 -9.31
C LEU A 72 -4.86 -1.53 -10.69
N ALA A 73 -5.25 -2.29 -11.72
CA ALA A 73 -4.87 -2.01 -13.11
C ALA A 73 -5.78 -2.74 -14.09
N ASP A 74 -5.79 -2.31 -15.34
CA ASP A 74 -6.36 -3.08 -16.44
C ASP A 74 -5.29 -4.10 -16.91
N LEU A 75 -5.47 -5.39 -16.62
CA LEU A 75 -4.46 -6.42 -16.87
C LEU A 75 -4.69 -7.16 -18.20
N ASN A 76 -5.84 -6.96 -18.84
CA ASN A 76 -6.18 -7.54 -20.14
C ASN A 76 -6.47 -6.49 -21.23
N ASN A 77 -6.24 -5.22 -20.95
CA ASN A 77 -6.42 -4.09 -21.86
C ASN A 77 -7.86 -3.98 -22.39
N ASP A 78 -8.87 -4.29 -21.57
CA ASP A 78 -10.29 -4.22 -21.94
C ASP A 78 -10.99 -2.93 -21.48
N GLY A 79 -10.27 -2.05 -20.80
CA GLY A 79 -10.74 -0.78 -20.25
C GLY A 79 -11.36 -0.90 -18.85
N LEU A 80 -11.36 -2.09 -18.23
CA LEU A 80 -11.87 -2.33 -16.89
C LEU A 80 -10.72 -2.53 -15.91
N ILE A 81 -10.81 -1.91 -14.73
CA ILE A 81 -9.79 -2.05 -13.68
C ILE A 81 -10.02 -3.34 -12.89
N ASP A 82 -9.03 -4.21 -12.92
CA ASP A 82 -8.92 -5.44 -12.15
C ASP A 82 -8.33 -5.17 -10.75
N ILE A 83 -8.42 -6.16 -9.87
CA ILE A 83 -7.98 -6.03 -8.47
C ILE A 83 -7.08 -7.19 -8.08
N TYR A 84 -5.88 -6.87 -7.61
CA TYR A 84 -4.96 -7.82 -6.99
C TYR A 84 -4.80 -7.54 -5.50
N PHE A 85 -5.16 -8.50 -4.65
CA PHE A 85 -4.99 -8.42 -3.21
C PHE A 85 -3.80 -9.24 -2.74
N CYS A 86 -2.94 -8.63 -1.93
CA CYS A 86 -1.96 -9.38 -1.15
C CYS A 86 -2.56 -9.92 0.15
N SER A 87 -2.02 -11.06 0.61
CA SER A 87 -2.27 -11.58 1.94
C SER A 87 -0.97 -11.86 2.68
N ASN A 88 -1.02 -11.60 3.99
CA ASN A 88 0.09 -11.90 4.88
C ASN A 88 0.24 -13.40 5.18
N GLN A 89 -0.83 -14.21 5.08
CA GLN A 89 -0.77 -15.65 5.43
C GLN A 89 -1.50 -16.59 4.46
N THR A 90 -2.66 -16.19 3.91
CA THR A 90 -3.60 -17.12 3.27
C THR A 90 -3.47 -17.22 1.74
N GLY A 91 -2.52 -16.49 1.13
CA GLY A 91 -2.35 -16.38 -0.31
C GLY A 91 -3.05 -15.17 -0.92
N ASN A 92 -2.50 -14.70 -2.03
CA ASN A 92 -2.97 -13.52 -2.76
C ASN A 92 -4.16 -13.87 -3.66
N LYS A 93 -4.90 -12.86 -4.12
CA LYS A 93 -6.06 -13.03 -4.99
C LYS A 93 -6.06 -12.05 -6.15
N LEU A 94 -6.30 -12.55 -7.36
CA LEU A 94 -6.54 -11.75 -8.57
C LEU A 94 -8.01 -11.85 -9.00
N TYR A 95 -8.69 -10.71 -9.04
CA TYR A 95 -10.07 -10.55 -9.45
C TYR A 95 -10.15 -9.79 -10.77
N LEU A 96 -10.58 -10.48 -11.83
CA LEU A 96 -10.83 -9.90 -13.14
C LEU A 96 -12.19 -9.18 -13.13
N ASN A 97 -12.22 -7.94 -13.57
CA ASN A 97 -13.43 -7.14 -13.68
C ASN A 97 -14.26 -7.57 -14.88
N LYS A 98 -15.55 -7.83 -14.66
CA LYS A 98 -16.51 -8.26 -15.69
C LYS A 98 -17.50 -7.16 -16.06
N GLY A 99 -17.30 -5.94 -15.54
CA GLY A 99 -18.23 -4.82 -15.64
C GLY A 99 -19.28 -4.84 -14.51
N ASP A 100 -19.97 -3.71 -14.33
CA ASP A 100 -21.04 -3.54 -13.36
C ASP A 100 -20.67 -3.94 -11.91
N PHE A 101 -19.41 -3.71 -11.52
CA PHE A 101 -18.83 -4.12 -10.23
C PHE A 101 -18.86 -5.63 -9.95
N LYS A 102 -18.95 -6.47 -10.99
CA LYS A 102 -18.85 -7.92 -10.87
C LYS A 102 -17.45 -8.39 -11.19
N PHE A 103 -16.91 -9.26 -10.36
CA PHE A 103 -15.55 -9.76 -10.51
C PHE A 103 -15.51 -11.28 -10.61
N GLU A 104 -14.46 -11.81 -11.21
CA GLU A 104 -14.16 -13.23 -11.33
C GLU A 104 -12.79 -13.51 -10.69
N ASP A 105 -12.72 -14.41 -9.70
CA ASP A 105 -11.44 -14.85 -9.15
C ASP A 105 -10.72 -15.74 -10.18
N ILE A 106 -9.64 -15.22 -10.76
CA ILE A 106 -8.82 -15.92 -11.76
C ILE A 106 -7.47 -16.34 -11.20
N THR A 107 -7.27 -16.29 -9.88
CA THR A 107 -5.95 -16.46 -9.21
C THR A 107 -5.24 -17.74 -9.64
N GLU A 108 -5.93 -18.89 -9.61
CA GLU A 108 -5.34 -20.19 -9.97
C GLU A 108 -4.97 -20.26 -11.45
N LYS A 109 -5.84 -19.74 -12.32
CA LYS A 109 -5.61 -19.68 -13.77
C LYS A 109 -4.41 -18.79 -14.10
N ALA A 110 -4.30 -17.66 -13.40
CA ALA A 110 -3.27 -16.66 -13.61
C ALA A 110 -1.90 -17.08 -13.05
N GLY A 111 -1.87 -17.95 -12.02
CA GLY A 111 -0.63 -18.44 -11.42
C GLY A 111 -0.03 -17.51 -10.37
N VAL A 112 -0.82 -16.58 -9.83
CA VAL A 112 -0.34 -15.44 -9.00
C VAL A 112 -0.78 -15.54 -7.54
N GLY A 113 -0.99 -16.75 -7.02
CA GLY A 113 -1.59 -16.99 -5.71
C GLY A 113 -0.65 -16.88 -4.51
N CYS A 114 0.67 -16.98 -4.70
CA CYS A 114 1.70 -16.79 -3.65
C CYS A 114 1.45 -17.59 -2.34
N LEU A 115 0.98 -18.85 -2.45
CA LEU A 115 0.56 -19.64 -1.28
C LEU A 115 1.71 -19.86 -0.28
N GLY A 116 1.44 -19.66 1.01
CA GLY A 116 2.39 -19.94 2.09
C GLY A 116 3.50 -18.89 2.27
N SER A 117 3.39 -17.74 1.61
CA SER A 117 4.33 -16.62 1.74
C SER A 117 3.66 -15.42 2.42
N TRP A 118 4.45 -14.59 3.11
CA TRP A 118 3.97 -13.35 3.70
C TRP A 118 4.11 -12.21 2.71
N SER A 119 3.06 -11.97 1.92
CA SER A 119 3.01 -10.83 1.00
C SER A 119 2.69 -9.55 1.76
N THR A 120 3.37 -8.47 1.42
CA THR A 120 3.16 -7.12 1.97
C THR A 120 2.55 -6.24 0.89
N GLY A 121 3.31 -5.34 0.29
CA GLY A 121 2.88 -4.46 -0.79
C GLY A 121 2.86 -5.15 -2.15
N VAL A 122 2.07 -4.59 -3.06
CA VAL A 122 2.05 -4.92 -4.49
C VAL A 122 2.14 -3.64 -5.29
N THR A 123 2.89 -3.68 -6.38
CA THR A 123 2.97 -2.62 -7.38
C THR A 123 2.63 -3.22 -8.73
N ILE A 124 1.80 -2.53 -9.50
CA ILE A 124 1.42 -2.94 -10.85
C ILE A 124 1.96 -1.92 -11.83
N ALA A 125 2.80 -2.35 -12.76
CA ALA A 125 3.46 -1.51 -13.76
C ALA A 125 3.88 -2.37 -14.97
N ASP A 126 4.02 -1.76 -16.14
CA ASP A 126 4.62 -2.38 -17.32
C ASP A 126 6.15 -2.39 -17.15
N VAL A 127 6.68 -3.40 -16.45
CA VAL A 127 8.08 -3.43 -15.99
C VAL A 127 9.04 -3.68 -17.15
N ASN A 128 8.60 -4.43 -18.16
CA ASN A 128 9.40 -4.78 -19.33
C ASN A 128 9.13 -3.90 -20.56
N GLY A 129 8.16 -2.99 -20.50
CA GLY A 129 7.82 -2.05 -21.57
C GLY A 129 7.09 -2.69 -22.76
N ASP A 130 6.40 -3.82 -22.57
CA ASP A 130 5.72 -4.57 -23.63
C ASP A 130 4.25 -4.17 -23.85
N GLY A 131 3.75 -3.22 -23.04
CA GLY A 131 2.38 -2.73 -23.08
C GLY A 131 1.40 -3.54 -22.23
N TRP A 132 1.87 -4.48 -21.41
CA TRP A 132 1.08 -5.24 -20.45
C TRP A 132 1.54 -4.95 -19.03
N ASN A 133 0.58 -4.68 -18.15
CA ASN A 133 0.88 -4.47 -16.75
C ASN A 133 1.31 -5.79 -16.07
N ASP A 134 2.47 -5.76 -15.42
CA ASP A 134 3.05 -6.83 -14.60
C ASP A 134 2.75 -6.62 -13.12
N ILE A 135 2.90 -7.66 -12.30
CA ILE A 135 2.59 -7.60 -10.86
C ILE A 135 3.87 -7.88 -10.05
N TYR A 136 4.38 -6.87 -9.35
CA TYR A 136 5.49 -7.03 -8.42
C TYR A 136 4.99 -7.14 -6.98
N VAL A 137 5.33 -8.22 -6.30
CA VAL A 137 4.85 -8.53 -4.94
C VAL A 137 6.02 -8.55 -3.97
N CYS A 138 5.97 -7.64 -3.00
CA CYS A 138 6.91 -7.61 -1.89
C CYS A 138 6.63 -8.74 -0.89
N LYS A 139 7.70 -9.39 -0.42
CA LYS A 139 7.64 -10.41 0.62
C LYS A 139 8.33 -9.96 1.90
N SER A 140 7.79 -10.46 3.01
CA SER A 140 8.33 -10.26 4.34
C SER A 140 8.18 -11.52 5.19
N GLY A 141 8.13 -11.39 6.52
CA GLY A 141 7.90 -12.49 7.46
C GLY A 141 9.08 -12.76 8.40
N VAL A 142 8.95 -13.80 9.22
CA VAL A 142 9.92 -14.16 10.27
C VAL A 142 11.30 -14.45 9.67
N SER A 143 12.35 -14.00 10.34
CA SER A 143 13.72 -14.37 10.00
C SER A 143 13.88 -15.90 9.95
N GLY A 144 14.51 -16.42 8.89
CA GLY A 144 14.68 -17.85 8.64
C GLY A 144 13.45 -18.57 8.06
N GLY A 145 12.33 -17.87 7.84
CA GLY A 145 11.18 -18.39 7.11
C GLY A 145 11.47 -18.61 5.61
N GLN A 146 10.71 -19.51 4.99
CA GLN A 146 10.72 -19.75 3.54
C GLN A 146 9.85 -18.70 2.82
N GLY A 147 10.02 -18.52 1.50
CA GLY A 147 9.12 -17.68 0.69
C GLY A 147 9.22 -16.17 0.96
N ARG A 148 10.44 -15.67 1.21
CA ARG A 148 10.69 -14.26 1.56
C ARG A 148 11.39 -13.45 0.45
N SER A 149 11.54 -14.05 -0.73
CA SER A 149 12.01 -13.34 -1.91
C SER A 149 10.82 -12.71 -2.60
N ASN A 150 10.95 -11.44 -2.99
CA ASN A 150 9.96 -10.76 -3.82
C ASN A 150 9.71 -11.53 -5.12
N GLU A 151 8.49 -11.43 -5.66
CA GLU A 151 8.06 -12.10 -6.89
C GLU A 151 7.67 -11.04 -7.93
N LEU A 152 7.99 -11.27 -9.21
CA LEU A 152 7.67 -10.39 -10.33
C LEU A 152 6.93 -11.22 -11.37
N PHE A 153 5.62 -11.10 -11.40
CA PHE A 153 4.76 -11.82 -12.32
C PHE A 153 4.66 -11.06 -13.64
N ILE A 154 5.41 -11.50 -14.64
CA ILE A 154 5.37 -10.98 -16.01
C ILE A 154 4.09 -11.45 -16.72
N ASN A 155 3.35 -10.52 -17.31
CA ASN A 155 2.07 -10.76 -17.96
C ASN A 155 2.23 -11.20 -19.42
N HIS A 156 1.69 -12.37 -19.77
CA HIS A 156 1.79 -12.90 -21.15
C HIS A 156 0.66 -12.40 -22.09
N GLY A 157 -0.11 -11.39 -21.67
CA GLY A 157 -1.21 -10.80 -22.44
C GLY A 157 -2.45 -11.69 -22.59
N ASN A 158 -2.50 -12.80 -21.84
CA ASN A 158 -3.59 -13.77 -21.87
C ASN A 158 -4.14 -14.12 -20.48
N LEU A 159 -3.88 -13.25 -19.49
CA LEU A 159 -4.20 -13.43 -18.07
C LEU A 159 -3.50 -14.65 -17.43
N THR A 160 -2.33 -15.01 -17.96
CA THR A 160 -1.39 -15.92 -17.31
C THR A 160 -0.08 -15.18 -17.07
N PHE A 161 0.58 -15.52 -15.97
CA PHE A 161 1.78 -14.83 -15.55
C PHE A 161 2.89 -15.82 -15.23
N THR A 162 4.13 -15.36 -15.22
CA THR A 162 5.30 -16.14 -14.78
C THR A 162 6.14 -15.30 -13.85
N ASP A 163 6.53 -15.87 -12.70
CA ASP A 163 7.48 -15.22 -11.80
C ASP A 163 8.88 -15.24 -12.42
N GLU A 164 9.40 -14.06 -12.71
CA GLU A 164 10.72 -13.83 -13.29
C GLU A 164 11.57 -12.88 -12.43
N ALA A 165 11.23 -12.72 -11.13
CA ALA A 165 11.94 -11.78 -10.25
C ALA A 165 13.46 -11.99 -10.25
N LYS A 166 13.92 -13.25 -10.24
CA LYS A 166 15.34 -13.56 -10.16
C LYS A 166 16.07 -13.24 -11.47
N GLU A 167 15.43 -13.52 -12.59
CA GLU A 167 15.89 -13.28 -13.95
C GLU A 167 16.08 -11.78 -14.18
N TYR A 168 15.14 -10.97 -13.67
CA TYR A 168 15.21 -9.52 -13.68
C TYR A 168 16.10 -8.94 -12.58
N GLY A 169 16.58 -9.71 -11.60
CA GLY A 169 17.40 -9.18 -10.49
C GLY A 169 16.62 -8.50 -9.36
N LEU A 170 15.30 -8.74 -9.28
CA LEU A 170 14.37 -8.17 -8.32
C LEU A 170 13.89 -9.16 -7.25
N ASP A 171 14.50 -10.35 -7.12
CA ASP A 171 14.15 -11.39 -6.12
C ASP A 171 14.66 -11.08 -4.70
N ASN A 172 14.63 -9.80 -4.30
CA ASN A 172 15.14 -9.33 -3.01
C ASN A 172 14.56 -10.16 -1.86
N PHE A 173 15.45 -10.83 -1.13
CA PHE A 173 15.10 -11.63 0.02
C PHE A 173 15.05 -10.75 1.27
N GLY A 174 13.88 -10.57 1.87
CA GLY A 174 13.87 -9.99 3.20
C GLY A 174 12.58 -9.44 3.75
N LEU A 175 12.61 -8.19 4.18
CA LEU A 175 11.53 -7.48 4.87
C LEU A 175 11.02 -6.34 3.99
N SER A 176 10.70 -6.66 2.73
CA SER A 176 10.15 -5.72 1.77
C SER A 176 8.75 -5.31 2.20
N ASN A 177 8.47 -4.01 2.18
CA ASN A 177 7.16 -3.46 2.51
C ASN A 177 6.41 -2.98 1.26
N HIS A 178 7.08 -2.27 0.37
CA HIS A 178 6.51 -1.77 -0.88
C HIS A 178 7.60 -1.49 -1.91
N ALA A 179 7.22 -1.27 -3.16
CA ALA A 179 8.14 -0.81 -4.20
C ALA A 179 7.49 0.27 -5.06
N SER A 180 8.30 1.14 -5.64
CA SER A 180 7.83 2.11 -6.64
C SER A 180 8.66 1.93 -7.91
N PHE A 181 7.96 1.83 -9.05
CA PHE A 181 8.59 1.78 -10.37
C PHE A 181 8.43 3.13 -11.06
N PHE A 182 9.54 3.73 -11.48
CA PHE A 182 9.59 5.04 -12.12
C PHE A 182 10.93 5.23 -12.84
N ASP A 183 10.95 6.06 -13.86
CA ASP A 183 12.15 6.38 -14.66
C ASP A 183 12.94 7.52 -13.98
N TYR A 184 13.91 7.19 -13.11
CA TYR A 184 14.58 8.22 -12.29
C TYR A 184 15.72 8.93 -13.02
N ASP A 185 16.32 8.29 -14.02
CA ASP A 185 17.41 8.85 -14.81
C ASP A 185 17.00 9.32 -16.21
N ARG A 186 15.72 9.14 -16.57
CA ARG A 186 15.07 9.58 -17.82
C ARG A 186 15.61 8.90 -19.07
N ASP A 187 16.02 7.64 -18.95
CA ASP A 187 16.50 6.85 -20.08
C ASP A 187 15.38 6.07 -20.81
N GLY A 188 14.18 6.07 -20.23
CA GLY A 188 12.95 5.57 -20.85
C GLY A 188 12.55 4.15 -20.44
N ASP A 189 13.26 3.51 -19.51
CA ASP A 189 12.77 2.33 -18.81
C ASP A 189 12.41 2.64 -17.34
N LEU A 190 11.70 1.70 -16.70
CA LEU A 190 11.30 1.87 -15.29
C LEU A 190 12.37 1.28 -14.38
N ASP A 191 12.88 2.10 -13.48
CA ASP A 191 13.72 1.69 -12.35
C ASP A 191 12.86 1.27 -11.15
N CYS A 192 13.49 0.79 -10.08
CA CYS A 192 12.76 0.32 -8.91
C CYS A 192 13.37 0.83 -7.60
N TYR A 193 12.60 1.62 -6.84
CA TYR A 193 12.88 1.85 -5.43
C TYR A 193 12.18 0.80 -4.58
N LEU A 194 12.95 0.01 -3.84
CA LEU A 194 12.44 -1.02 -2.93
C LEU A 194 12.51 -0.55 -1.47
N LEU A 195 11.33 -0.35 -0.89
CA LEU A 195 11.16 0.03 0.50
C LEU A 195 11.25 -1.21 1.39
N ASN A 196 12.28 -1.25 2.24
CA ASN A 196 12.54 -2.34 3.15
C ASN A 196 12.46 -1.88 4.61
N ASN A 197 12.35 -2.87 5.50
CA ASN A 197 12.37 -2.67 6.93
C ASN A 197 13.65 -3.25 7.55
N SER A 198 14.25 -2.52 8.47
CA SER A 198 15.42 -2.97 9.20
C SER A 198 15.15 -4.26 10.00
N TYR A 199 16.13 -5.17 10.01
CA TYR A 199 16.10 -6.38 10.84
C TYR A 199 16.41 -6.08 12.30
N ARG A 200 16.88 -4.87 12.58
CA ARG A 200 17.26 -4.44 13.91
C ARG A 200 16.04 -4.49 14.84
N SER A 201 16.27 -5.01 16.05
CA SER A 201 15.31 -4.86 17.13
C SER A 201 15.18 -3.38 17.53
N VAL A 202 13.95 -2.95 17.80
CA VAL A 202 13.64 -1.59 18.29
C VAL A 202 13.89 -1.43 19.80
N THR A 203 14.46 -2.45 20.45
CA THR A 203 14.72 -2.45 21.90
C THR A 203 15.88 -1.51 22.26
N GLY A 204 15.55 -0.44 22.97
CA GLY A 204 16.49 0.56 23.49
C GLY A 204 16.58 1.76 22.55
N PHE A 205 16.15 2.93 23.03
CA PHE A 205 16.35 4.22 22.37
C PHE A 205 17.84 4.57 22.38
N ASP A 206 18.58 3.99 21.46
CA ASP A 206 19.97 4.35 21.25
C ASP A 206 19.98 5.51 20.24
N MET A 207 19.61 6.70 20.71
CA MET A 207 19.73 7.99 20.00
C MET A 207 21.21 8.31 19.72
N ILE A 208 21.91 7.38 19.08
CA ILE A 208 23.31 7.41 18.72
C ILE A 208 23.38 8.20 17.41
N PRO A 209 24.16 9.28 17.36
CA PRO A 209 24.35 10.03 16.13
C PRO A 209 24.94 9.16 15.00
N GLY A 210 24.52 9.43 13.75
CA GLY A 210 25.10 8.81 12.56
C GLY A 210 24.68 7.37 12.28
N GLN A 211 23.72 6.80 13.00
CA GLN A 211 23.22 5.44 12.71
C GLN A 211 22.58 5.35 11.32
N ARG A 212 22.01 6.45 10.80
CA ARG A 212 21.34 6.49 9.50
C ARG A 212 22.25 6.15 8.33
N GLU A 213 23.51 6.58 8.42
CA GLU A 213 24.58 6.34 7.44
C GLU A 213 25.10 4.90 7.42
N ILE A 214 24.72 4.08 8.40
CA ILE A 214 25.22 2.71 8.53
C ILE A 214 24.25 1.77 7.81
N PRO A 215 24.66 1.11 6.72
CA PRO A 215 23.78 0.21 5.99
C PRO A 215 23.35 -1.00 6.82
N ASP A 216 22.10 -1.45 6.66
CA ASP A 216 21.67 -2.78 7.05
C ASP A 216 22.14 -3.79 6.00
N SER A 217 22.95 -4.76 6.41
CA SER A 217 23.40 -5.82 5.51
C SER A 217 22.27 -6.74 5.02
N LEU A 218 21.09 -6.69 5.64
CA LEU A 218 19.97 -7.59 5.37
C LEU A 218 18.66 -6.89 4.97
N GLY A 219 18.36 -5.69 5.48
CA GLY A 219 17.00 -5.10 5.39
C GLY A 219 16.91 -3.58 5.15
N GLY A 220 17.90 -2.97 4.51
CA GLY A 220 17.85 -1.55 4.17
C GLY A 220 17.13 -1.31 2.84
N ASN A 221 16.65 -0.08 2.63
CA ASN A 221 16.08 0.34 1.36
C ASN A 221 17.06 0.13 0.21
N LYS A 222 16.53 -0.02 -1.00
CA LYS A 222 17.33 -0.20 -2.21
C LYS A 222 16.82 0.67 -3.36
N LEU A 223 17.73 1.11 -4.20
CA LEU A 223 17.41 1.62 -5.53
C LEU A 223 18.07 0.72 -6.56
N PHE A 224 17.28 0.25 -7.52
CA PHE A 224 17.73 -0.55 -8.63
C PHE A 224 17.56 0.23 -9.92
N ARG A 225 18.64 0.39 -10.69
CA ARG A 225 18.56 0.89 -12.06
C ARG A 225 18.22 -0.26 -12.99
N ASN A 226 17.32 -0.05 -13.94
CA ASN A 226 17.04 -1.04 -14.96
C ASN A 226 18.04 -0.89 -16.14
N ASP A 227 18.81 -1.95 -16.40
CA ASP A 227 19.76 -1.99 -17.51
C ASP A 227 19.21 -2.91 -18.62
N ASN A 228 18.16 -2.46 -19.34
CA ASN A 228 17.48 -3.20 -20.41
C ASN A 228 16.84 -4.53 -19.95
N GLY A 229 16.00 -4.48 -18.93
CA GLY A 229 15.29 -5.64 -18.36
C GLY A 229 16.10 -6.40 -17.30
N HIS A 230 17.21 -5.84 -16.83
CA HIS A 230 17.97 -6.38 -15.71
C HIS A 230 18.26 -5.30 -14.68
N PHE A 231 17.72 -5.46 -13.48
CA PHE A 231 17.80 -4.50 -12.39
C PHE A 231 19.11 -4.65 -11.62
N VAL A 232 19.87 -3.57 -11.54
CA VAL A 232 21.17 -3.48 -10.87
C VAL A 232 21.04 -2.61 -9.63
N ASP A 233 21.42 -3.16 -8.47
CA ASP A 233 21.45 -2.40 -7.20
C ASP A 233 22.49 -1.27 -7.29
N VAL A 234 22.01 -0.03 -7.31
CA VAL A 234 22.81 1.21 -7.35
C VAL A 234 22.65 2.02 -6.06
N THR A 235 22.14 1.40 -4.99
CA THR A 235 21.73 2.08 -3.75
C THR A 235 22.84 2.97 -3.17
N LYS A 236 24.08 2.47 -3.18
CA LYS A 236 25.20 3.20 -2.58
C LYS A 236 25.69 4.32 -3.50
N GLU A 237 25.79 4.05 -4.80
CA GLU A 237 26.28 5.02 -5.79
C GLU A 237 25.30 6.18 -5.97
N SER A 238 23.99 5.93 -5.83
CA SER A 238 22.91 6.91 -5.96
C SER A 238 22.67 7.77 -4.72
N GLY A 239 23.36 7.52 -3.60
CA GLY A 239 23.18 8.29 -2.36
C GLY A 239 21.95 7.91 -1.52
N ILE A 240 21.25 6.82 -1.86
CA ILE A 240 20.10 6.34 -1.10
C ILE A 240 20.54 5.67 0.21
N TYR A 241 19.92 6.04 1.32
CA TYR A 241 20.19 5.38 2.59
C TYR A 241 19.59 3.98 2.66
N SER A 242 20.47 2.99 2.81
CA SER A 242 20.11 1.61 3.16
C SER A 242 20.16 1.39 4.68
N SER A 243 19.67 2.34 5.47
CA SER A 243 19.98 2.43 6.90
C SER A 243 19.57 1.20 7.74
N LYS A 244 20.43 0.77 8.67
CA LYS A 244 20.12 -0.23 9.72
C LYS A 244 19.09 0.24 10.74
N ILE A 245 18.69 1.50 10.69
CA ILE A 245 17.60 2.05 11.49
C ILE A 245 16.45 2.56 10.61
N GLY A 246 16.48 2.27 9.30
CA GLY A 246 15.37 2.56 8.39
C GLY A 246 14.22 1.58 8.60
N PHE A 247 13.06 2.09 8.99
CA PHE A 247 11.83 1.32 9.15
C PHE A 247 10.77 1.85 8.18
N GLY A 248 11.06 1.74 6.89
CA GLY A 248 10.23 2.33 5.84
C GLY A 248 8.82 1.75 5.82
N LEU A 249 7.79 2.59 5.73
CA LEU A 249 6.38 2.19 5.67
C LEU A 249 5.62 2.76 4.46
N GLY A 250 6.06 3.88 3.90
CA GLY A 250 5.52 4.46 2.67
C GLY A 250 6.63 4.99 1.76
N VAL A 251 6.40 4.91 0.45
CA VAL A 251 7.24 5.49 -0.59
C VAL A 251 6.34 6.26 -1.55
N ASN A 252 6.70 7.51 -1.83
CA ASN A 252 6.01 8.36 -2.79
C ASN A 252 7.01 8.98 -3.74
N VAL A 253 6.64 9.07 -5.02
CA VAL A 253 7.46 9.65 -6.08
C VAL A 253 6.72 10.83 -6.67
N ALA A 254 7.34 12.00 -6.70
CA ALA A 254 6.76 13.22 -7.22
C ALA A 254 7.87 14.22 -7.58
N ASP A 255 7.58 15.18 -8.46
CA ASP A 255 8.48 16.32 -8.75
C ASP A 255 8.30 17.40 -7.67
N ILE A 256 8.96 17.23 -6.52
CA ILE A 256 8.73 18.02 -5.30
C ILE A 256 9.28 19.43 -5.46
N ASN A 257 10.44 19.55 -6.11
CA ASN A 257 11.11 20.82 -6.34
C ASN A 257 10.71 21.52 -7.66
N ARG A 258 9.89 20.87 -8.49
CA ARG A 258 9.37 21.34 -9.78
C ARG A 258 10.43 21.53 -10.86
N ASP A 259 11.46 20.71 -10.86
CA ASP A 259 12.48 20.73 -11.89
C ASP A 259 12.24 19.71 -13.02
N GLY A 260 11.16 18.95 -12.90
CA GLY A 260 10.71 17.91 -13.81
C GLY A 260 11.22 16.52 -13.44
N TRP A 261 12.20 16.37 -12.56
CA TRP A 261 12.75 15.07 -12.21
C TRP A 261 11.98 14.45 -11.04
N PRO A 262 11.83 13.11 -11.02
CA PRO A 262 11.17 12.45 -9.91
C PRO A 262 12.04 12.49 -8.66
N ASP A 263 11.52 13.10 -7.60
CA ASP A 263 12.03 13.06 -6.23
C ASP A 263 11.33 11.95 -5.45
N ILE A 264 11.89 11.55 -4.30
CA ILE A 264 11.37 10.44 -3.50
C ILE A 264 11.14 10.89 -2.05
N TYR A 265 9.93 10.69 -1.54
CA TYR A 265 9.61 10.84 -0.12
C TYR A 265 9.35 9.48 0.53
N ILE A 266 10.03 9.22 1.64
CA ILE A 266 9.93 7.97 2.40
C ILE A 266 9.43 8.26 3.80
N SER A 267 8.36 7.58 4.23
CA SER A 267 7.93 7.60 5.62
C SER A 267 8.62 6.50 6.42
N ASN A 268 9.23 6.86 7.55
CA ASN A 268 9.88 5.94 8.47
C ASN A 268 9.18 5.93 9.84
N ASP A 269 9.26 4.77 10.50
CA ASP A 269 8.73 4.57 11.84
C ASP A 269 9.84 4.61 12.92
N PHE A 270 9.39 4.58 14.17
CA PHE A 270 10.16 4.48 15.40
C PHE A 270 11.04 5.69 15.71
N PHE A 271 12.30 5.65 15.30
CA PHE A 271 13.33 6.60 15.73
C PHE A 271 14.19 7.09 14.57
N GLU A 272 13.91 6.65 13.35
CA GLU A 272 14.45 7.25 12.15
C GLU A 272 13.40 8.21 11.58
N ARG A 273 13.85 9.37 11.14
CA ARG A 273 12.97 10.35 10.51
C ARG A 273 12.66 9.93 9.08
N ASP A 274 11.68 10.58 8.49
CA ASP A 274 11.39 10.45 7.07
C ASP A 274 12.63 10.78 6.21
N TYR A 275 12.62 10.38 4.94
CA TYR A 275 13.65 10.81 3.98
C TYR A 275 12.99 11.57 2.85
N LEU A 276 13.61 12.68 2.44
CA LEU A 276 13.25 13.38 1.21
C LEU A 276 14.47 13.43 0.32
N TYR A 277 14.47 12.66 -0.76
CA TYR A 277 15.55 12.58 -1.73
C TYR A 277 15.22 13.45 -2.93
N ILE A 278 16.00 14.51 -3.13
CA ILE A 278 15.93 15.35 -4.32
C ILE A 278 16.87 14.78 -5.38
N ASN A 279 16.37 14.61 -6.61
CA ASN A 279 17.13 14.06 -7.71
C ASN A 279 18.14 15.08 -8.27
N ASP A 280 19.42 14.71 -8.28
CA ASP A 280 20.52 15.59 -8.73
C ASP A 280 20.72 15.56 -10.26
N ARG A 281 19.94 14.74 -10.98
CA ARG A 281 19.89 14.63 -12.46
C ARG A 281 21.15 14.07 -13.10
N ASP A 282 21.97 13.38 -12.32
CA ASP A 282 23.20 12.72 -12.75
C ASP A 282 23.28 11.26 -12.27
N GLY A 283 22.13 10.71 -11.86
CA GLY A 283 21.99 9.36 -11.32
C GLY A 283 22.10 9.28 -9.79
N THR A 284 22.23 10.42 -9.10
CA THR A 284 22.26 10.48 -7.63
C THR A 284 21.13 11.30 -7.02
N PHE A 285 20.97 11.17 -5.72
CA PHE A 285 20.02 11.91 -4.91
C PHE A 285 20.70 12.57 -3.70
N THR A 286 20.18 13.73 -3.33
CA THR A 286 20.53 14.43 -2.09
C THR A 286 19.39 14.35 -1.08
N GLU A 287 19.66 13.80 0.11
CA GLU A 287 18.70 13.81 1.23
C GLU A 287 18.55 15.23 1.79
N SER A 288 17.36 15.82 1.63
CA SER A 288 17.09 17.24 1.82
C SER A 288 15.90 17.51 2.76
N LEU A 289 15.45 16.54 3.57
CA LEU A 289 14.24 16.69 4.39
C LEU A 289 14.27 17.94 5.28
N GLU A 290 15.36 18.14 6.03
CA GLU A 290 15.48 19.28 6.94
C GLU A 290 15.65 20.63 6.24
N ASP A 291 16.13 20.62 4.99
CA ASP A 291 16.28 21.83 4.19
C ASP A 291 14.94 22.24 3.55
N CYS A 292 14.04 21.28 3.33
CA CYS A 292 12.76 21.48 2.66
C CYS A 292 11.55 21.57 3.62
N MET A 293 11.65 21.00 4.83
CA MET A 293 10.51 20.90 5.76
C MET A 293 10.81 21.59 7.08
N THR A 294 9.87 22.44 7.53
CA THR A 294 9.99 23.15 8.83
C THR A 294 9.60 22.25 10.00
N GLU A 295 8.68 21.32 9.77
CA GLU A 295 8.24 20.30 10.70
C GLU A 295 8.26 18.93 10.03
N ILE A 296 8.68 17.91 10.77
CA ILE A 296 8.81 16.54 10.29
C ILE A 296 8.15 15.57 11.27
N SER A 297 7.66 14.45 10.74
CA SER A 297 7.11 13.34 11.53
C SER A 297 8.17 12.75 12.47
N GLN A 298 7.73 12.30 13.64
CA GLN A 298 8.51 11.47 14.55
C GLN A 298 8.41 9.98 14.20
N GLY A 299 7.27 9.53 13.67
CA GLY A 299 7.04 8.18 13.18
C GLY A 299 5.82 8.15 12.25
N ALA A 300 6.08 8.10 10.94
CA ALA A 300 5.04 8.14 9.92
C ALA A 300 4.76 6.77 9.31
N MET A 301 3.50 6.32 9.39
CA MET A 301 3.07 5.01 8.90
C MET A 301 2.54 5.00 7.47
N GLY A 302 2.30 6.17 6.90
CA GLY A 302 1.88 6.34 5.53
C GLY A 302 1.99 7.79 5.12
N ALA A 303 2.22 8.02 3.84
CA ALA A 303 2.26 9.34 3.25
C ALA A 303 1.66 9.31 1.84
N ASP A 304 1.21 10.46 1.34
CA ASP A 304 0.78 10.69 -0.02
C ASP A 304 1.28 12.07 -0.48
N VAL A 305 1.38 12.28 -1.79
CA VAL A 305 1.88 13.52 -2.38
C VAL A 305 0.92 14.01 -3.46
N ALA A 306 0.34 15.20 -3.27
CA ALA A 306 -0.64 15.76 -4.18
C ALA A 306 -0.69 17.30 -4.11
N ASP A 307 -1.12 17.95 -5.19
CA ASP A 307 -1.48 19.38 -5.17
C ASP A 307 -2.85 19.54 -4.50
N LEU A 308 -2.85 19.73 -3.18
CA LEU A 308 -4.05 19.81 -2.34
C LEU A 308 -4.71 21.17 -2.44
N ASN A 309 -3.92 22.21 -2.72
CA ASN A 309 -4.37 23.59 -2.67
C ASN A 309 -4.62 24.19 -4.08
N ASN A 310 -4.27 23.47 -5.15
CA ASN A 310 -4.32 23.86 -6.57
C ASN A 310 -3.37 25.02 -6.96
N ASP A 311 -2.19 25.11 -6.33
CA ASP A 311 -1.16 26.11 -6.67
C ASP A 311 -0.03 25.54 -7.54
N THR A 312 -0.15 24.29 -7.99
CA THR A 312 0.83 23.54 -8.79
C THR A 312 2.10 23.14 -8.05
N TRP A 313 2.15 23.28 -6.73
CA TRP A 313 3.16 22.65 -5.89
C TRP A 313 2.57 21.38 -5.27
N PRO A 314 3.30 20.26 -5.28
CA PRO A 314 2.87 19.09 -4.56
C PRO A 314 3.06 19.32 -3.05
N GLU A 315 2.01 19.05 -2.27
CA GLU A 315 2.09 18.90 -0.83
C GLU A 315 2.35 17.46 -0.44
N ILE A 316 3.18 17.28 0.58
CA ILE A 316 3.41 16.00 1.23
C ILE A 316 2.46 15.90 2.43
N TYR A 317 1.61 14.88 2.43
CA TYR A 317 0.73 14.56 3.55
C TYR A 317 1.23 13.29 4.23
N ALA A 318 1.70 13.38 5.48
CA ALA A 318 2.16 12.25 6.26
C ALA A 318 1.22 11.96 7.45
N THR A 319 1.00 10.69 7.73
CA THR A 319 0.21 10.22 8.89
C THR A 319 1.13 9.86 10.04
N GLU A 320 1.05 10.64 11.11
CA GLU A 320 1.89 10.54 12.31
C GLU A 320 1.18 9.79 13.45
N MET A 321 1.94 9.03 14.24
CA MET A 321 1.45 8.25 15.39
C MET A 321 1.38 9.03 16.72
N THR A 322 1.82 10.29 16.77
CA THR A 322 1.64 11.12 17.97
C THR A 322 0.16 11.26 18.33
N ALA A 323 -0.12 11.14 19.63
CA ALA A 323 -1.47 11.37 20.14
C ALA A 323 -1.92 12.81 19.89
N GLU A 324 -3.24 13.01 19.75
CA GLU A 324 -3.86 14.33 19.55
C GLU A 324 -3.46 15.34 20.64
N ASP A 325 -3.21 14.85 21.87
CA ASP A 325 -2.75 15.65 22.99
C ASP A 325 -1.44 15.14 23.60
N ASN A 326 -0.79 16.03 24.35
CA ASN A 326 0.41 15.71 25.11
C ASN A 326 0.11 15.10 26.49
N ALA A 327 -1.14 14.69 26.79
CA ALA A 327 -1.50 14.21 28.13
C ALA A 327 -0.76 12.92 28.51
N ARG A 328 -0.26 12.17 27.51
CA ARG A 328 0.54 10.95 27.68
C ARG A 328 2.05 11.19 27.73
N GLN A 329 2.53 12.40 27.43
CA GLN A 329 3.94 12.74 27.57
C GLN A 329 4.26 12.87 29.07
N LYS A 330 5.04 11.92 29.60
CA LYS A 330 5.58 12.02 30.96
C LYS A 330 6.77 12.99 30.93
N THR A 331 6.62 14.11 31.62
CA THR A 331 7.69 15.07 31.94
C THR A 331 8.73 14.49 32.89
#